data_AF-E6XSC8-F1
#
_entry.id   AF-E6XSC8-F1
#
_cell.length_a   1.000
_cell.length_b   1.000
_cell.length_c   1.000
_cell.angle_alpha   90.00
_cell.angle_beta   90.00
_cell.angle_gamma   90.00
#
_symmetry.space_group_name_H-M   'P 1'
#
loop_
_entity.id
_entity.type
_entity.pdbx_description
1 polymer ?
#
loop_
_entity_poly.entity_id
_entity_poly.type
_entity_poly.pdbx_seq_one_letter_code
_entity_poly.pdbx_strand_id
1 'polypeptide(L)'
;MALTQEQAEHFHAIHGRIQDDSRYITEDDLKLAVNAAYLMLEQANSRITELDKAVCEEIGNRDNWEERASKLAYAVGEYFGESVGEHSSANCPITIAHELLNQI
;
A
#
# COMPACT_ATOMS: atom_id res chain seq x y z
N MET A 1 30.61 -21.45 53.82
CA MET A 1 30.94 -22.58 52.92
C MET A 1 31.72 -22.01 51.75
N ALA A 2 32.94 -22.49 51.51
CA ALA A 2 33.68 -22.16 50.30
C ALA A 2 33.13 -22.99 49.14
N LEU A 3 33.07 -22.40 47.94
CA LEU A 3 32.74 -23.13 46.70
C LEU A 3 33.77 -24.23 46.46
N THR A 4 33.33 -25.38 45.96
CA THR A 4 34.26 -26.41 45.51
C THR A 4 34.98 -25.93 44.24
N GLN A 5 36.16 -26.48 43.96
CA GLN A 5 36.95 -26.09 42.80
C GLN A 5 36.19 -26.31 41.47
N GLU A 6 35.43 -27.40 41.38
CA GLU A 6 34.55 -27.70 40.25
C GLU A 6 33.43 -26.65 40.07
N GLN A 7 32.86 -26.15 41.16
CA GLN A 7 31.85 -25.09 41.11
C GLN A 7 32.44 -23.75 40.64
N ALA A 8 33.69 -23.45 41.02
CA ALA A 8 34.39 -22.24 40.57
C ALA A 8 34.74 -22.31 39.07
N GLU A 9 35.19 -23.48 38.59
CA GLU A 9 35.50 -23.72 37.18
C GLU A 9 34.24 -23.64 36.31
N HIS A 10 33.12 -24.21 36.77
CA HIS A 10 31.85 -24.13 36.05
C HIS A 10 31.32 -22.70 35.97
N PHE A 11 31.45 -21.92 37.05
CA PHE A 11 31.09 -20.50 37.04
C PHE A 11 31.96 -19.69 36.06
N HIS A 12 33.27 -19.95 36.03
CA HIS A 12 34.18 -19.27 35.10
C HIS A 12 33.86 -19.60 33.63
N ALA A 13 33.54 -20.85 33.32
CA ALA A 13 33.15 -21.27 31.98
C ALA A 13 31.81 -20.65 31.52
N ILE A 14 30.81 -20.58 32.41
CA ILE A 14 29.54 -19.92 32.12
C ILE A 14 29.75 -18.41 31.91
N HIS A 15 30.55 -17.76 32.75
CA HIS A 15 30.85 -16.34 32.62
C HIS A 15 31.57 -16.03 31.30
N GLY A 16 32.56 -16.84 30.93
CA GLY A 16 33.26 -16.68 29.64
C GLY A 16 32.32 -16.81 28.44
N ARG A 17 31.41 -17.79 28.46
CA ARG A 17 30.40 -17.97 27.41
C ARG A 17 29.43 -16.79 27.31
N ILE A 18 28.92 -16.29 28.44
CA ILE A 18 28.03 -15.13 28.46
C ILE A 18 28.73 -13.89 27.89
N GLN A 19 30.02 -13.71 28.20
CA GLN A 19 30.84 -12.61 27.69
C GLN A 19 31.12 -12.73 26.19
N ASP A 20 31.30 -13.96 25.69
CA ASP A 20 31.48 -14.22 24.26
C ASP A 20 30.17 -14.07 23.49
N ASP A 21 29.04 -14.50 24.03
CA ASP A 21 27.73 -14.34 23.41
C ASP A 21 27.30 -12.86 23.36
N SER A 22 27.68 -12.06 24.37
CA SER A 22 27.44 -10.60 24.36
C SER A 22 28.40 -9.81 23.47
N ARG A 23 29.47 -10.42 22.92
CA ARG A 23 30.45 -9.72 22.05
C ARG A 23 29.93 -9.41 20.65
N TYR A 24 28.86 -10.07 20.21
CA TYR A 24 28.48 -10.04 18.79
C TYR A 24 27.41 -9.00 18.43
N ILE A 25 26.78 -8.34 19.41
CA ILE A 25 25.87 -7.21 19.17
C ILE A 25 26.21 -6.12 20.18
N THR A 26 26.84 -5.06 19.70
CA THR A 26 27.14 -3.90 20.52
C THR A 26 25.90 -3.02 20.67
N GLU A 27 25.89 -2.17 21.69
CA GLU A 27 24.85 -1.14 21.85
C GLU A 27 24.75 -0.23 20.60
N ASP A 28 25.88 0.00 19.93
CA ASP A 28 25.96 0.80 18.71
C ASP A 28 25.32 0.08 17.51
N ASP A 29 25.48 -1.24 17.39
CA ASP A 29 24.78 -2.05 16.36
C ASP A 29 23.26 -2.00 16.55
N LEU A 30 22.81 -2.07 17.81
CA LEU A 30 21.39 -1.95 18.13
C LEU A 30 20.85 -0.56 17.78
N LYS A 31 21.58 0.51 18.14
CA LYS A 31 21.21 1.88 17.78
C LYS A 31 21.15 2.07 16.26
N LEU A 32 22.10 1.51 15.52
CA LEU A 32 22.14 1.58 14.07
C LEU A 32 20.91 0.88 13.45
N ALA A 33 20.58 -0.32 13.92
CA ALA A 33 19.42 -1.07 13.46
C ALA A 33 18.10 -0.34 13.77
N VAL A 34 17.98 0.24 14.97
CA VAL A 34 16.81 1.02 15.38
C VAL A 34 16.66 2.27 14.51
N ASN A 35 17.74 3.02 14.27
CA ASN A 35 17.71 4.19 13.39
C ASN A 35 17.33 3.83 11.96
N ALA A 36 17.87 2.72 11.42
CA ALA A 36 17.49 2.22 10.11
C ALA A 36 16.01 1.85 10.03
N ALA A 37 15.48 1.19 11.06
CA ALA A 37 14.05 0.85 11.14
C ALA A 37 13.16 2.09 11.20
N TYR A 38 13.55 3.13 11.94
CA TYR A 38 12.83 4.41 11.95
C TYR A 38 12.81 5.09 10.58
N LEU A 39 13.95 5.13 9.88
CA LEU A 39 14.01 5.69 8.52
C LEU A 39 13.14 4.91 7.54
N MET A 40 13.15 3.58 7.62
CA MET A 40 12.29 2.73 6.80
C MET A 40 10.80 2.96 7.09
N LEU A 41 10.44 3.14 8.37
CA LEU A 41 9.07 3.45 8.79
C LEU A 41 8.61 4.81 8.25
N GLU A 42 9.47 5.82 8.33
CA GLU A 42 9.19 7.15 7.79
C GLU A 42 8.99 7.11 6.27
N GLN A 43 9.86 6.40 5.55
CA GLN A 43 9.73 6.19 4.11
C GLN A 43 8.44 5.45 3.75
N ALA A 44 8.08 4.40 4.48
CA ALA A 44 6.85 3.65 4.25
C ALA A 44 5.62 4.55 4.48
N ASN A 45 5.60 5.35 5.55
CA ASN A 45 4.51 6.28 5.84
C ASN A 45 4.37 7.38 4.78
N SER A 46 5.50 7.93 4.30
CA SER A 46 5.50 8.87 3.18
C SER A 46 4.88 8.22 1.94
N ARG A 47 5.28 6.98 1.64
CA ARG A 47 4.78 6.27 0.46
C ARG A 47 3.29 5.96 0.55
N ILE A 48 2.79 5.59 1.73
CA ILE A 48 1.35 5.39 1.98
C ILE A 48 0.59 6.68 1.69
N THR A 49 1.07 7.81 2.22
CA THR A 49 0.41 9.12 2.05
C THR A 49 0.35 9.54 0.57
N GLU A 50 1.44 9.32 -0.18
CA GLU A 50 1.48 9.58 -1.61
C GLU A 50 0.49 8.71 -2.39
N LEU A 51 0.43 7.42 -2.07
CA LEU A 51 -0.48 6.49 -2.74
C LEU A 51 -1.94 6.81 -2.42
N ASP A 52 -2.27 7.12 -1.18
CA ASP A 52 -3.63 7.54 -0.79
C ASP A 52 -4.07 8.78 -1.57
N LYS A 53 -3.17 9.77 -1.72
CA LYS A 53 -3.44 10.96 -2.53
C LYS A 53 -3.66 10.60 -4.00
N ALA A 54 -2.77 9.80 -4.59
CA ALA A 54 -2.87 9.40 -5.99
C ALA A 54 -4.17 8.61 -6.27
N VAL A 55 -4.58 7.74 -5.35
CA VAL A 55 -5.83 6.99 -5.46
C VAL A 55 -7.04 7.93 -5.39
N CYS A 56 -7.04 8.90 -4.47
CA CYS A 56 -8.12 9.89 -4.39
C CYS A 56 -8.23 10.72 -5.67
N GLU A 57 -7.09 11.14 -6.24
CA GLU A 57 -7.04 11.86 -7.51
C GLU A 57 -7.58 11.02 -8.68
N GLU A 58 -7.20 9.74 -8.75
CA GLU A 58 -7.65 8.84 -9.81
C GLU A 58 -9.16 8.53 -9.70
N ILE A 59 -9.68 8.38 -8.49
CA ILE A 59 -11.13 8.27 -8.25
C ILE A 59 -11.86 9.51 -8.77
N GLY A 60 -11.36 10.70 -8.44
CA GLY A 60 -11.95 11.96 -8.93
C GLY A 60 -11.90 12.07 -10.46
N ASN A 61 -10.78 11.67 -11.08
CA ASN A 61 -10.66 11.63 -12.54
C ASN A 61 -11.66 10.67 -13.17
N ARG A 62 -11.79 9.46 -12.62
CA ARG A 62 -12.75 8.44 -13.08
C ARG A 62 -14.18 8.97 -13.00
N ASP A 63 -14.58 9.55 -11.88
CA ASP A 63 -15.95 10.03 -11.67
C ASP A 63 -16.28 11.19 -12.64
N ASN A 64 -15.32 12.10 -12.89
CA ASN A 64 -15.47 13.13 -13.91
C ASN A 64 -15.62 12.55 -15.34
N TRP A 65 -14.83 11.51 -15.67
CA TRP A 65 -14.97 10.84 -16.96
C TRP A 65 -16.30 10.11 -17.11
N GLU A 66 -16.80 9.49 -16.05
CA GLU A 66 -18.09 8.81 -16.01
C GLU A 66 -19.26 9.78 -16.20
N GLU A 67 -19.21 10.95 -15.55
CA GLU A 67 -20.20 12.01 -15.75
C GLU A 67 -20.19 12.51 -17.21
N ARG A 68 -19.01 12.75 -17.78
CA ARG A 68 -18.86 13.20 -19.18
C ARG A 68 -19.34 12.15 -20.17
N ALA A 69 -19.02 10.87 -19.93
CA ALA A 69 -19.48 9.76 -20.76
C ALA A 69 -21.00 9.63 -20.72
N SER A 70 -21.61 9.75 -19.54
CA SER A 70 -23.07 9.76 -19.38
C SER A 70 -23.71 10.90 -20.17
N LYS A 71 -23.22 12.15 -20.02
CA LYS A 71 -23.72 13.31 -20.77
C LYS A 71 -23.63 13.11 -22.28
N LEU A 72 -22.51 12.57 -22.76
CA LEU A 72 -22.32 12.28 -24.19
C LEU A 72 -23.32 11.21 -24.65
N ALA A 73 -23.48 10.13 -23.90
CA ALA A 73 -24.40 9.05 -24.26
C ALA A 73 -25.85 9.56 -24.37
N TYR A 74 -26.31 10.35 -23.41
CA TYR A 74 -27.64 10.95 -23.47
C TYR A 74 -27.80 11.89 -24.68
N ALA A 75 -26.82 12.75 -24.96
CA ALA A 75 -26.88 13.65 -26.11
C ALA A 75 -26.92 12.89 -27.45
N VAL A 76 -26.21 11.77 -27.56
CA VAL A 76 -26.29 10.89 -28.73
C VAL A 76 -27.68 10.26 -28.83
N GLY A 77 -28.21 9.71 -27.73
CA GLY A 77 -29.57 9.17 -27.71
C GLY A 77 -30.61 10.20 -28.17
N GLU A 78 -30.54 11.43 -27.66
CA GLU A 78 -31.40 12.53 -28.09
C GLU A 78 -31.27 12.84 -29.58
N TYR A 79 -30.06 12.83 -30.14
CA TYR A 79 -29.81 13.09 -31.56
C TYR A 79 -30.48 12.03 -32.46
N PHE A 80 -30.43 10.75 -32.07
CA PHE A 80 -31.05 9.65 -32.81
C PHE A 80 -32.53 9.41 -32.46
N GLY A 81 -33.04 10.07 -31.41
CA GLY A 81 -34.38 9.78 -30.88
C GLY A 81 -34.48 8.41 -30.20
N GLU A 82 -33.36 7.87 -29.72
CA GLU A 82 -33.27 6.56 -29.08
C GLU A 82 -32.85 6.70 -27.60
N SER A 83 -33.34 5.81 -26.74
CA SER A 83 -32.94 5.78 -25.33
C SER A 83 -31.68 4.96 -25.15
N VAL A 84 -30.66 5.54 -24.55
CA VAL A 84 -29.43 4.84 -24.13
C VAL A 84 -29.57 4.15 -22.75
N GLY A 85 -30.72 4.29 -22.10
CA GLY A 85 -31.02 3.72 -20.79
C GLY A 85 -30.16 4.26 -19.64
N GLU A 86 -30.35 3.68 -18.45
CA GLU A 86 -29.58 4.00 -17.24
C GLU A 86 -28.44 3.00 -17.04
N HIS A 87 -27.36 3.44 -16.38
CA HIS A 87 -26.25 2.55 -16.01
C HIS A 87 -26.74 1.39 -15.12
N SER A 88 -26.50 0.15 -15.55
CA SER A 88 -26.75 -1.05 -14.76
C SER A 88 -25.71 -2.13 -15.04
N SER A 89 -25.74 -3.24 -14.31
CA SER A 89 -24.84 -4.37 -14.59
C SER A 89 -25.02 -4.97 -15.99
N ALA A 90 -26.16 -4.74 -16.63
CA ALA A 90 -26.48 -5.22 -17.97
C ALA A 90 -26.54 -4.10 -19.03
N ASN A 91 -26.45 -2.82 -18.62
CA ASN A 91 -26.56 -1.67 -19.52
C ASN A 91 -25.40 -0.70 -19.35
N CYS A 92 -24.73 -0.39 -20.47
CA CYS A 92 -23.68 0.61 -20.55
C CYS A 92 -24.09 1.67 -21.59
N PRO A 93 -24.68 2.81 -21.16
CA PRO A 93 -25.16 3.87 -22.06
C PRO A 93 -24.16 4.32 -23.11
N ILE A 94 -22.86 4.39 -22.79
CA ILE A 94 -21.83 4.78 -23.76
C ILE A 94 -21.65 3.74 -24.89
N THR A 95 -21.86 2.46 -24.59
CA THR A 95 -21.83 1.39 -25.61
C THR A 95 -22.99 1.54 -26.57
N ILE A 96 -24.20 1.78 -26.05
CA ILE A 96 -25.40 2.01 -26.89
C ILE A 96 -25.20 3.27 -27.74
N ALA A 97 -24.73 4.37 -27.15
CA ALA A 97 -24.43 5.59 -27.89
C ALA A 97 -23.40 5.34 -29.02
N HIS A 98 -22.37 4.54 -28.76
CA HIS A 98 -21.40 4.16 -29.78
C HIS A 98 -22.03 3.30 -30.89
N GLU A 99 -22.93 2.38 -30.56
CA GLU A 99 -23.69 1.61 -31.55
C GLU A 99 -24.55 2.51 -32.43
N LEU A 100 -25.25 3.50 -31.87
CA LEU A 100 -26.03 4.49 -32.62
C LEU A 100 -25.18 5.27 -33.61
N LEU A 101 -24.00 5.76 -33.18
CA LEU A 101 -23.09 6.51 -34.02
C LEU A 101 -22.53 5.69 -35.20
N ASN A 102 -22.44 4.36 -35.08
CA ASN A 102 -21.97 3.48 -36.15
C ASN A 102 -23.06 3.13 -37.19
N GLN A 103 -24.27 3.64 -37.03
CA GLN A 103 -25.37 3.46 -37.99
C GLN A 103 -25.39 4.56 -39.08
N ILE A 104 -24.50 5.54 -38.98
CA ILE A 104 -24.32 6.64 -39.94
C ILE A 104 -23.36 6.21 -41.06
#